data_AF-A0A2K1XND1-F1
#
_entry.id   AF-A0A2K1XND1-F1
#
_cell.length_a   1.000
_cell.length_b   1.000
_cell.length_c   1.000
_cell.angle_alpha   90.00
_cell.angle_beta   90.00
_cell.angle_gamma   90.00
#
_symmetry.space_group_name_H-M   'P 1'
#
loop_
_entity.id
_entity.type
_entity.pdbx_description
1 polymer ?
#
loop_
_entity_poly.entity_id
_entity_poly.type
_entity_poly.pdbx_seq_one_letter_code
_entity_poly.pdbx_strand_id
1 'polypeptide(L)'
;EKVLTWPHVVKHEDFYTIAIDELESVTTRYKFSNPSMDVSKRKKRTNQNEALVLSTAPEDPPTHWQHTLIYFFDPIDVEQDQLIEGSATVLNSDH
;
A
#
# COMPACT_ATOMS: atom_id res chain seq x y z
N GLU A 1 1.19 -15.17 -10.14
CA GLU A 1 1.00 -13.90 -9.40
C GLU A 1 -0.48 -13.68 -9.12
N LYS A 2 -0.82 -13.02 -8.02
CA LYS A 2 -2.21 -12.64 -7.66
C LYS A 2 -2.33 -11.14 -7.37
N VAL A 3 -1.63 -10.32 -8.16
CA VAL A 3 -1.63 -8.85 -8.01
C VAL A 3 -2.41 -8.29 -9.19
N LEU A 4 -3.53 -7.62 -8.89
CA LEU A 4 -4.40 -7.04 -9.92
C LEU A 4 -3.89 -5.66 -10.36
N THR A 5 -3.28 -4.89 -9.47
CA THR A 5 -2.76 -3.55 -9.76
C THR A 5 -1.38 -3.31 -9.15
N TRP A 6 -0.62 -2.35 -9.68
CA TRP A 6 0.67 -1.98 -9.08
C TRP A 6 0.51 -1.53 -7.62
N PRO A 7 1.48 -1.86 -6.73
CA PRO A 7 1.47 -1.35 -5.37
C PRO A 7 1.48 0.19 -5.35
N HIS A 8 0.60 0.78 -4.56
CA HIS A 8 0.53 2.23 -4.36
C HIS A 8 0.76 2.57 -2.89
N VAL A 9 1.64 3.54 -2.63
CA VAL A 9 1.80 4.09 -1.29
C VAL A 9 0.61 4.99 -1.00
N VAL A 10 -0.18 4.61 0.00
CA VAL A 10 -1.40 5.34 0.40
C VAL A 10 -1.19 6.23 1.62
N LYS A 11 -0.11 6.02 2.38
CA LYS A 11 0.22 6.79 3.58
C LYS A 11 1.72 6.85 3.81
N HIS A 12 2.15 7.96 4.41
CA HIS A 12 3.48 8.16 4.99
C HIS A 12 3.29 8.73 6.39
N GLU A 13 3.91 8.10 7.38
CA GLU A 13 3.92 8.54 8.76
C GLU A 13 5.34 8.90 9.17
N ASP A 14 5.49 10.05 9.81
CA ASP A 14 6.75 10.51 10.38
C ASP A 14 6.74 10.28 11.89
N PHE A 15 7.56 9.33 12.34
CA PHE A 15 7.65 8.95 13.74
C PHE A 15 8.24 10.03 14.66
N TYR A 16 8.86 11.08 14.11
CA TYR A 16 9.37 12.20 14.92
C TYR A 16 8.31 13.22 15.28
N THR A 17 7.20 13.26 14.54
CA THR A 17 6.19 14.32 14.65
C THR A 17 4.81 13.81 15.01
N ILE A 18 4.55 12.50 14.85
CA ILE A 18 3.26 11.88 15.17
C ILE A 18 2.99 11.81 16.68
N ALA A 19 1.79 12.20 17.10
CA ALA A 19 1.28 12.02 18.45
C ALA A 19 0.51 10.69 18.59
N ILE A 20 0.46 10.12 19.80
CA ILE A 20 -0.21 8.82 20.05
C ILE A 20 -1.71 8.91 19.72
N ASP A 21 -2.36 10.02 20.07
CA ASP A 21 -3.79 10.24 19.80
C ASP A 21 -4.11 10.23 18.29
N GLU A 22 -3.13 10.56 17.43
CA GLU A 22 -3.30 10.48 15.97
C GLU A 22 -3.32 9.05 15.43
N LEU A 23 -2.90 8.07 16.25
CA LEU A 23 -2.93 6.64 15.93
C LEU A 23 -4.23 5.95 16.37
N GLU A 24 -5.13 6.64 17.08
CA GLU A 24 -6.45 6.08 17.42
C GLU A 24 -7.28 5.78 16.16
N SER A 25 -7.14 6.59 15.11
CA SER A 25 -7.82 6.40 13.83
C SER A 25 -6.98 6.93 12.68
N VAL A 26 -6.52 6.03 11.82
CA VAL A 26 -5.77 6.37 10.61
C VAL A 26 -6.64 6.11 9.40
N THR A 27 -7.11 7.19 8.77
CA THR A 27 -7.86 7.12 7.50
C THR A 27 -7.00 7.53 6.33
N THR A 28 -7.09 6.77 5.24
CA THR A 28 -6.46 7.11 3.97
C THR A 28 -7.37 6.83 2.79
N ARG A 29 -7.18 7.57 1.70
CA ARG A 29 -7.87 7.36 0.42
C ARG A 29 -6.95 6.65 -0.55
N TYR A 30 -7.51 5.72 -1.31
CA TYR A 30 -6.82 5.04 -2.38
C TYR A 30 -7.55 5.26 -3.70
N LYS A 31 -6.76 5.30 -4.78
CA LYS A 31 -7.23 5.41 -6.15
C LYS A 31 -6.23 4.67 -7.03
N PHE A 32 -6.66 3.61 -7.68
CA PHE A 32 -5.83 2.84 -8.60
C PHE A 32 -6.66 2.40 -9.81
N SER A 33 -6.01 2.28 -10.96
CA SER A 33 -6.60 1.73 -12.17
C SER A 33 -5.85 0.47 -12.56
N ASN A 34 -6.58 -0.54 -13.04
CA ASN A 34 -5.94 -1.73 -13.59
C ASN A 34 -5.03 -1.32 -14.75
N PRO A 35 -3.75 -1.72 -14.79
CA PRO A 35 -2.82 -1.15 -15.75
C PRO A 35 -3.17 -1.62 -17.17
N SER A 36 -3.63 -0.70 -18.02
CA SER A 36 -3.14 -0.70 -19.41
C SER A 36 -1.61 -0.65 -19.34
N MET A 37 -0.97 -1.51 -20.10
CA MET A 37 0.47 -1.79 -20.02
C MET A 37 1.33 -0.54 -20.33
N ASP A 38 1.47 0.40 -19.40
CA ASP A 38 2.57 1.36 -19.38
C ASP A 38 3.30 1.22 -18.03
N VAL A 39 4.07 0.13 -17.97
CA VAL A 39 5.01 -0.11 -16.89
C VAL A 39 6.13 0.91 -17.03
N SER A 40 5.90 2.10 -16.49
CA SER A 40 6.97 3.03 -16.11
C SER A 40 7.84 2.30 -15.11
N LYS A 41 8.79 1.53 -15.64
CA LYS A 41 9.82 0.82 -14.90
C LYS A 41 10.42 1.84 -13.95
N ARG A 42 10.24 1.61 -12.64
CA ARG A 42 10.91 2.39 -11.60
C ARG A 42 12.39 2.35 -11.92
N LYS A 43 12.87 3.39 -12.61
CA LYS A 43 14.27 3.52 -12.99
C LYS A 43 14.98 3.60 -11.66
N LYS A 44 15.72 2.53 -11.33
CA LYS A 44 16.56 2.43 -10.13
C LYS A 44 17.49 3.64 -10.14
N ARG A 45 17.07 4.73 -9.52
CA ARG A 45 17.96 5.88 -9.28
C ARG A 45 18.83 5.42 -8.14
N THR A 46 20.10 5.17 -8.45
CA THR A 46 21.17 5.10 -7.45
C THR A 46 21.22 6.46 -6.78
N ASN A 47 20.45 6.64 -5.71
CA ASN A 47 20.58 7.80 -4.84
C ASN A 47 21.72 7.52 -3.89
N GLN A 48 22.76 8.37 -3.94
CA GLN A 48 23.97 8.29 -3.10
C GLN A 48 23.71 8.72 -1.63
N ASN A 49 22.46 8.67 -1.18
CA ASN A 49 22.10 8.88 0.22
C ASN A 49 21.32 7.64 0.64
N GLU A 50 22.06 6.60 1.00
CA GLU A 50 21.58 5.25 1.26
C GLU A 50 20.91 5.21 2.64
N ALA A 51 19.77 5.89 2.76
CA ALA A 51 18.87 5.60 3.87
C ALA A 51 18.53 4.11 3.79
N LEU A 52 18.82 3.36 4.86
CA LEU A 52 18.50 1.94 4.93
C LEU A 52 16.97 1.79 4.83
N VAL A 53 16.48 1.32 3.69
CA VAL A 53 15.05 1.03 3.49
C VAL A 53 14.85 -0.46 3.70
N LEU A 54 14.02 -0.82 4.67
CA LEU A 54 13.50 -2.18 4.83
C LEU A 54 12.12 -2.25 4.18
N SER A 55 11.90 -3.27 3.37
CA SER A 55 10.66 -3.47 2.60
C SER A 55 10.05 -4.82 2.95
N THR A 56 8.73 -4.85 3.09
CA THR A 56 7.93 -6.07 3.19
C THR A 56 7.12 -6.29 1.91
N ALA A 57 7.54 -5.72 0.78
CA ALA A 57 6.83 -5.85 -0.49
C ALA A 57 6.91 -7.30 -1.04
N PRO A 58 5.90 -7.77 -1.78
CA PRO A 58 5.88 -9.14 -2.31
C PRO A 58 6.98 -9.42 -3.35
N GLU A 59 7.54 -8.38 -3.97
CA GLU A 59 8.67 -8.47 -4.90
C GLU A 59 10.06 -8.56 -4.23
N ASP A 60 10.14 -8.30 -2.92
CA ASP A 60 11.38 -8.30 -2.14
C ASP A 60 11.55 -9.63 -1.35
N PRO A 61 12.75 -9.93 -0.79
CA PRO A 61 12.96 -11.13 0.02
C PRO A 61 11.95 -11.23 1.18
N PRO A 62 11.40 -12.43 1.47
CA PRO A 62 10.43 -12.60 2.54
C PRO A 62 10.96 -12.15 3.90
N THR A 63 10.14 -11.42 4.65
CA THR A 63 10.39 -11.05 6.04
C THR A 63 9.44 -11.80 6.98
N HIS A 64 9.70 -11.77 8.29
CA HIS A 64 8.78 -12.35 9.29
C HIS A 64 7.39 -11.70 9.30
N TRP A 65 7.25 -10.47 8.78
CA TRP A 65 5.99 -9.72 8.76
C TRP A 65 4.99 -10.20 7.71
N GLN A 66 5.46 -10.90 6.66
CA GLN A 66 4.62 -11.34 5.53
C GLN A 66 3.75 -10.19 4.98
N HIS A 67 2.49 -10.46 4.61
CA HIS A 67 1.54 -9.49 4.06
C HIS A 67 0.17 -9.62 4.75
N THR A 68 -0.53 -8.51 4.91
CA THR A 68 -1.93 -8.50 5.38
C THR A 68 -2.88 -8.54 4.19
N LEU A 69 -3.80 -9.50 4.18
CA LEU A 69 -4.82 -9.63 3.13
C LEU A 69 -6.17 -9.16 3.65
N ILE A 70 -6.79 -8.24 2.91
CA ILE A 70 -8.15 -7.76 3.16
C ILE A 70 -9.04 -8.33 2.05
N TYR A 71 -9.97 -9.20 2.43
CA TYR A 71 -10.89 -9.82 1.50
C TYR A 71 -12.23 -9.11 1.50
N PHE A 72 -12.83 -8.96 0.32
CA PHE A 72 -14.25 -8.65 0.21
C PHE A 72 -15.06 -9.91 0.51
N PHE A 73 -16.15 -9.75 1.24
CA PHE A 73 -17.09 -10.86 1.52
C PHE A 73 -17.70 -11.39 0.23
N ASP A 74 -18.09 -10.48 -0.66
CA ASP A 74 -18.58 -10.79 -2.00
C ASP A 74 -17.52 -10.39 -3.03
N PRO A 75 -17.00 -11.32 -3.85
CA PRO A 75 -16.07 -10.99 -4.92
C PRO A 75 -16.67 -9.98 -5.89
N ILE A 76 -15.85 -9.01 -6.31
CA ILE A 76 -16.25 -7.98 -7.26
C ILE A 76 -15.58 -8.29 -8.60
N ASP A 77 -16.38 -8.49 -9.64
CA ASP A 77 -15.88 -8.60 -11.01
C ASP A 77 -15.29 -7.26 -11.46
N VAL A 78 -14.09 -7.30 -12.05
CA VAL A 78 -13.38 -6.11 -12.50
C VAL A 78 -13.01 -6.18 -13.98
N GLU A 79 -13.10 -5.05 -14.66
CA GLU A 79 -12.66 -4.86 -16.05
C GLU A 79 -11.28 -4.19 -16.13
N GLN A 80 -10.62 -4.31 -17.28
CA GLN A 80 -9.35 -3.61 -17.53
C GLN A 80 -9.56 -2.09 -17.49
N ASP A 81 -8.59 -1.35 -16.97
CA ASP A 81 -8.63 0.11 -16.81
C ASP A 81 -9.79 0.62 -15.91
N GLN A 82 -10.50 -0.28 -15.23
CA GLN A 82 -11.50 0.09 -14.25
C GLN A 82 -10.85 0.85 -13.10
N LEU A 83 -11.40 2.02 -12.80
CA LEU A 83 -11.00 2.83 -11.68
C LEU A 83 -11.57 2.24 -10.38
N ILE A 84 -10.68 1.96 -9.44
CA ILE A 84 -11.04 1.55 -8.09
C ILE A 84 -10.59 2.67 -7.14
N GLU A 85 -11.55 3.25 -6.44
CA GLU A 85 -11.29 4.29 -5.46
C GLU A 85 -12.11 4.07 -4.19
N GLY A 86 -11.59 4.57 -3.07
CA GLY A 86 -12.22 4.41 -1.78
C GLY A 86 -11.34 4.94 -0.66
N SER A 87 -11.67 4.54 0.56
CA SER A 87 -10.90 4.85 1.75
C SER A 87 -10.78 3.64 2.65
N ALA A 88 -9.64 3.51 3.29
CA ALA A 88 -9.42 2.56 4.37
C ALA A 88 -9.24 3.35 5.67
N THR A 89 -9.92 2.89 6.73
CA THR A 89 -9.73 3.41 8.08
C THR A 89 -9.27 2.28 8.96
N VAL A 90 -8.10 2.45 9.58
CA VAL A 90 -7.60 1.57 10.64
C VAL A 90 -7.94 2.25 11.95
N LEU A 91 -8.65 1.54 12.81
CA LEU A 91 -9.05 2.01 14.13
C LEU A 91 -8.29 1.20 15.17
N ASN A 92 -7.87 1.87 16.25
CA ASN A 92 -7.49 1.14 17.44
C ASN A 92 -8.75 0.48 18.04
N SER A 93 -8.62 -0.78 18.45
CA SER A 93 -9.75 -1.60 18.92
C SER A 93 -9.88 -1.60 20.44
N ASP A 94 -9.59 -0.48 21.10
CA ASP A 94 -9.58 -0.43 22.57
C ASP A 94 -10.90 -0.97 23.15
N HIS A 95 -10.75 -1.89 24.12
CA HIS A 95 -11.80 -2.65 24.80
C HIS A 95 -12.58 -1.83 25.83
#